data_AF-A0A954RJ86-F1
#
_entry.id   AF-A0A954RJ86-F1
#
_cell.length_a   1.000
_cell.length_b   1.000
_cell.length_c   1.000
_cell.angle_alpha   90.00
_cell.angle_beta   90.00
_cell.angle_gamma   90.00
#
_symmetry.space_group_name_H-M   'P 1'
#
loop_
_entity.id
_entity.type
_entity.pdbx_description
1 polymer ?
#
loop_
_entity_poly.entity_id
_entity_poly.type
_entity_poly.pdbx_seq_one_letter_code
_entity_poly.pdbx_strand_id
1 'polypeptide(L)'
;MSSAEKCPRCGFANVAAQQMMDEFKQRASEQLKIPASTIGAQTLLLELPVDSLGLVEFVTELERDHNVSLLEQAWSEDVTCGDIVRIVLQSKNPRQD
;
A
#
# COMPACT_ATOMS: atom_id res chain seq x y z
N MET A 1 0.86 22.17 -18.49
CA MET A 1 1.12 22.50 -17.07
C MET A 1 0.21 21.60 -16.25
N SER A 2 0.68 20.42 -15.83
CA SER A 2 -0.15 19.49 -15.05
C SER A 2 -0.04 19.86 -13.58
N SER A 3 -1.13 20.40 -13.03
CA SER A 3 -1.28 20.70 -11.61
C SER A 3 -1.24 19.39 -10.82
N ALA A 4 -0.23 19.24 -9.97
CA ALA A 4 -0.16 18.16 -8.99
C ALA A 4 -1.19 18.45 -7.88
N GLU A 5 -2.44 18.02 -8.08
CA GLU A 5 -3.46 18.11 -7.04
C GLU A 5 -3.06 17.18 -5.88
N LYS A 6 -2.92 17.73 -4.68
CA LYS A 6 -2.54 16.94 -3.50
C LYS A 6 -3.67 15.97 -3.14
N CYS A 7 -3.32 14.74 -2.76
CA CYS A 7 -4.29 13.74 -2.32
C CYS A 7 -5.05 14.26 -1.07
N PRO A 8 -6.39 14.35 -1.10
CA PRO A 8 -7.18 14.95 -0.02
C PRO A 8 -7.18 14.14 1.27
N ARG A 9 -6.71 12.89 1.25
CA ARG A 9 -6.67 11.98 2.42
C ARG A 9 -5.32 11.98 3.15
N CYS A 10 -4.23 12.40 2.50
CA CYS A 10 -2.89 12.36 3.10
C CYS A 10 -1.95 13.54 2.76
N GLY A 11 -2.35 14.49 1.90
CA GLY A 11 -1.56 15.69 1.60
C GLY A 11 -0.34 15.49 0.68
N PHE A 12 -0.03 14.26 0.26
CA PHE A 12 1.03 13.95 -0.70
C PHE A 12 0.66 14.36 -2.13
N ALA A 13 1.65 14.64 -2.98
CA ALA A 13 1.42 14.88 -4.41
C ALA A 13 0.73 13.64 -5.04
N ASN A 14 -0.40 13.82 -5.72
CA ASN A 14 -1.22 12.74 -6.31
C ASN A 14 -0.39 11.66 -6.99
N VAL A 15 0.64 12.08 -7.71
CA VAL A 15 1.45 11.25 -8.60
C VAL A 15 2.26 10.21 -7.83
N ALA A 16 2.87 10.57 -6.70
CA ALA A 16 3.70 9.64 -5.93
C ALA A 16 2.84 8.57 -5.23
N ALA A 17 1.67 8.96 -4.71
CA ALA A 17 0.72 8.04 -4.11
C ALA A 17 0.11 7.10 -5.16
N GLN A 18 -0.24 7.63 -6.33
CA GLN A 18 -0.77 6.84 -7.44
C GLN A 18 0.27 5.84 -7.96
N GLN A 19 1.51 6.29 -8.19
CA GLN A 19 2.61 5.42 -8.63
C GLN A 19 2.88 4.30 -7.62
N MET A 20 2.95 4.61 -6.33
CA MET A 20 3.17 3.60 -5.30
C MET A 20 1.98 2.65 -5.15
N MET A 21 0.75 3.13 -5.36
CA MET A 21 -0.41 2.25 -5.40
C MET A 21 -0.34 1.33 -6.62
N ASP A 22 0.07 1.81 -7.79
CA ASP A 22 0.19 0.99 -9.00
C ASP A 22 1.29 -0.08 -8.84
N GLU A 23 2.43 0.29 -8.25
CA GLU A 23 3.50 -0.67 -7.88
C GLU A 23 3.00 -1.71 -6.88
N PHE A 24 2.29 -1.29 -5.83
CA PHE A 24 1.69 -2.18 -4.85
C PHE A 24 0.72 -3.17 -5.52
N LYS A 25 -0.17 -2.69 -6.39
CA LYS A 25 -1.14 -3.52 -7.13
C LYS A 25 -0.44 -4.54 -8.02
N GLN A 26 0.56 -4.10 -8.77
CA GLN A 26 1.30 -4.97 -9.67
C GLN A 26 1.98 -6.09 -8.87
N ARG A 27 2.69 -5.73 -7.81
CA ARG A 27 3.42 -6.69 -6.99
C ARG A 27 2.48 -7.67 -6.26
N ALA A 28 1.41 -7.16 -5.65
CA ALA A 28 0.40 -8.00 -5.02
C ALA A 28 -0.26 -8.94 -6.04
N SER A 29 -0.54 -8.47 -7.26
CA SER A 29 -1.12 -9.30 -8.31
C SER A 29 -0.18 -10.42 -8.76
N GLU A 30 1.11 -10.12 -8.93
CA GLU A 30 2.13 -11.09 -9.33
C GLU A 30 2.43 -12.13 -8.24
N GLN A 31 2.59 -11.69 -6.99
CA GLN A 31 2.95 -12.56 -5.87
C GLN A 31 1.77 -13.38 -5.36
N LEU A 32 0.62 -12.73 -5.15
CA LEU A 32 -0.57 -13.37 -4.59
C LEU A 32 -1.43 -14.05 -5.65
N LYS A 33 -1.09 -13.88 -6.94
CA LYS A 33 -1.83 -14.42 -8.09
C LYS A 33 -3.31 -13.99 -8.11
N ILE A 34 -3.60 -12.79 -7.60
CA ILE A 34 -4.92 -12.18 -7.61
C ILE A 34 -5.02 -11.11 -8.71
N PRO A 35 -6.21 -10.81 -9.26
CA PRO A 35 -6.34 -9.76 -10.25
C PRO A 35 -6.09 -8.37 -9.62
N ALA A 36 -5.24 -7.54 -10.24
CA ALA A 36 -4.99 -6.17 -9.79
C ALA A 36 -6.28 -5.30 -9.68
N SER A 37 -7.34 -5.66 -10.40
CA SER A 37 -8.65 -5.01 -10.32
C SER A 37 -9.36 -5.21 -8.97
N THR A 38 -8.98 -6.23 -8.20
CA THR A 38 -9.50 -6.47 -6.83
C THR A 38 -8.81 -5.60 -5.78
N ILE A 39 -7.71 -4.92 -6.15
CA ILE A 39 -6.85 -4.17 -5.25
C ILE A 39 -7.09 -2.68 -5.46
N GLY A 40 -7.80 -2.07 -4.51
CA GLY A 40 -8.08 -0.63 -4.48
C GLY A 40 -7.50 0.03 -3.23
N ALA A 41 -7.32 1.36 -3.28
CA ALA A 41 -6.84 2.12 -2.12
C ALA A 41 -7.80 2.03 -0.91
N GLN A 42 -9.08 1.74 -1.16
CA GLN A 42 -10.12 1.57 -0.15
C GLN A 42 -10.39 0.10 0.20
N THR A 43 -9.77 -0.86 -0.51
CA THR A 43 -9.92 -2.29 -0.21
C THR A 43 -9.23 -2.59 1.10
N LEU A 44 -9.93 -3.26 2.02
CA LEU A 44 -9.33 -3.72 3.26
C LEU A 44 -8.27 -4.78 2.96
N LEU A 45 -7.14 -4.73 3.67
CA LEU A 45 -6.03 -5.65 3.43
C LEU A 45 -6.47 -7.10 3.66
N LEU A 46 -7.31 -7.33 4.67
CA LEU A 46 -7.86 -8.64 5.03
C LEU A 46 -8.97 -9.13 4.08
N GLU A 47 -9.51 -8.27 3.21
CA GLU A 47 -10.52 -8.64 2.20
C GLU A 47 -9.90 -9.09 0.88
N LEU A 48 -8.57 -9.06 0.76
CA LEU A 48 -7.89 -9.56 -0.43
C LEU A 48 -8.19 -11.05 -0.62
N PRO A 49 -8.47 -11.52 -1.86
CA PRO A 49 -8.82 -12.90 -2.15
C PRO A 49 -7.58 -13.82 -2.16
N VAL A 50 -6.85 -13.85 -1.05
CA VAL A 50 -5.63 -14.62 -0.80
C VAL A 50 -5.77 -15.37 0.52
N ASP A 51 -5.03 -16.45 0.70
CA ASP A 51 -4.94 -17.09 2.00
C ASP A 51 -4.11 -16.26 3.00
N SER A 52 -4.27 -16.56 4.28
CA SER A 52 -3.57 -15.86 5.37
C SER A 52 -2.05 -15.96 5.27
N LEU A 53 -1.50 -17.06 4.73
CA LEU A 53 -0.06 -17.25 4.64
C LEU A 53 0.52 -16.34 3.54
N GLY A 54 -0.08 -16.33 2.36
CA GLY A 54 0.31 -15.46 1.26
C GLY A 54 0.22 -13.98 1.64
N LEU A 55 -0.79 -13.60 2.42
CA LEU A 55 -0.87 -12.22 2.93
C LEU A 55 0.28 -11.87 3.90
N VAL A 56 0.63 -12.78 4.82
CA VAL A 56 1.77 -12.61 5.74
C VAL A 56 3.08 -12.49 4.97
N GLU A 57 3.31 -13.37 4.01
CA GLU A 57 4.52 -13.36 3.18
C GLU A 57 4.65 -12.04 2.41
N PHE A 58 3.55 -11.60 1.77
CA PHE A 58 3.51 -10.35 1.04
C PHE A 58 3.81 -9.12 1.92
N VAL A 59 3.19 -9.03 3.10
CA VAL A 59 3.43 -7.93 4.04
C VAL A 59 4.88 -7.95 4.55
N THR A 60 5.41 -9.14 4.88
CA THR A 60 6.79 -9.30 5.36
C THR A 60 7.81 -8.87 4.29
N GLU A 61 7.55 -9.16 3.02
CA GLU A 61 8.40 -8.70 1.92
C GLU A 61 8.32 -7.18 1.72
N LEU A 62 7.13 -6.59 1.79
CA LEU A 62 6.97 -5.13 1.72
C LEU A 62 7.71 -4.41 2.85
N GLU A 63 7.64 -4.94 4.07
CA GLU A 63 8.40 -4.44 5.22
C GLU A 63 9.90 -4.44 4.95
N ARG A 64 10.42 -5.58 4.48
CA ARG A 64 11.85 -5.74 4.18
C ARG A 64 12.31 -4.79 3.08
N ASP A 65 11.54 -4.69 2.00
CA ASP A 65 11.95 -3.93 0.81
C ASP A 65 11.84 -2.42 1.00
N HIS A 66 10.96 -1.96 1.88
CA HIS A 66 10.80 -0.55 2.20
C HIS A 66 11.36 -0.15 3.56
N ASN A 67 11.94 -1.10 4.30
CA ASN A 67 12.47 -0.92 5.65
C ASN A 67 11.44 -0.24 6.58
N VAL A 68 10.21 -0.76 6.56
CA VAL A 68 9.07 -0.30 7.36
C VAL A 68 8.57 -1.37 8.31
N SER A 69 7.83 -0.95 9.35
CA SER A 69 7.06 -1.85 10.21
C SER A 69 5.58 -1.68 9.88
N LEU A 70 4.97 -2.75 9.36
CA LEU A 70 3.58 -2.87 8.92
C LEU A 70 2.83 -3.95 9.71
N LEU A 71 3.50 -4.99 10.21
CA LEU A 71 2.86 -6.18 10.76
C LEU A 71 1.85 -5.86 11.87
N GLU A 72 2.11 -4.90 12.76
CA GLU A 72 1.14 -4.56 13.81
C GLU A 72 -0.13 -3.89 13.26
N GLN A 73 -0.02 -3.15 12.16
CA GLN A 73 -1.13 -2.41 11.56
C GLN A 73 -1.87 -3.25 10.52
N ALA A 74 -1.16 -4.06 9.76
CA ALA A 74 -1.69 -4.87 8.67
C ALA A 74 -2.81 -5.84 9.11
N TRP A 75 -2.79 -6.27 10.38
CA TRP A 75 -3.80 -7.19 10.93
C TRP A 75 -5.03 -6.49 11.51
N SER A 76 -5.10 -5.16 11.45
CA SER A 76 -6.27 -4.42 11.89
C SER A 76 -7.40 -4.52 10.85
N GLU A 77 -8.63 -4.71 11.32
CA GLU A 77 -9.82 -4.90 10.46
C GLU A 77 -10.20 -3.65 9.64
N ASP A 78 -9.62 -2.50 9.95
CA ASP A 78 -9.87 -1.20 9.32
C ASP A 78 -8.75 -0.74 8.37
N VAL A 79 -7.66 -1.50 8.25
CA VAL A 79 -6.51 -1.10 7.44
C VAL A 79 -6.72 -1.44 5.97
N THR A 80 -6.62 -0.40 5.12
CA THR A 80 -6.74 -0.56 3.67
C THR A 80 -5.38 -0.71 3.00
N CYS A 81 -5.37 -1.22 1.75
CA CYS A 81 -4.16 -1.20 0.92
C CYS A 81 -3.58 0.22 0.76
N GLY A 82 -4.44 1.24 0.75
CA GLY A 82 -4.01 2.64 0.71
C GLY A 82 -3.29 3.08 1.99
N ASP A 83 -3.68 2.57 3.15
CA ASP A 83 -2.97 2.84 4.42
C ASP A 83 -1.57 2.21 4.43
N ILE A 84 -1.43 0.98 3.90
CA ILE A 84 -0.12 0.34 3.70
C ILE A 84 0.78 1.18 2.80
N VAL A 85 0.26 1.60 1.65
CA VAL A 85 0.97 2.49 0.71
C VAL A 85 1.37 3.80 1.39
N ARG A 86 0.49 4.38 2.21
CA ARG A 86 0.78 5.60 2.95
C ARG A 86 1.94 5.41 3.93
N ILE A 87 1.97 4.31 4.68
CA ILE A 87 3.05 4.01 5.64
C ILE A 87 4.38 3.88 4.91
N VAL A 88 4.39 3.14 3.79
CA VAL A 88 5.57 3.00 2.92
C VAL A 88 6.06 4.37 2.41
N LEU A 89 5.15 5.24 1.94
CA LEU A 89 5.52 6.57 1.46
C LEU A 89 6.07 7.48 2.57
N GLN A 90 5.49 7.44 3.77
CA GLN A 90 5.95 8.20 4.92
C GLN A 90 7.36 7.78 5.35
N SER A 91 7.69 6.50 5.26
CA SER A 91 9.03 6.00 5.57
C SER A 91 10.09 6.48 4.58
N LYS A 92 9.75 6.60 3.29
CA LYS A 92 10.64 7.08 2.23
C LYS A 92 10.88 8.58 2.30
N ASN A 93 10.04 9.33 3.02
CA ASN A 93 10.16 10.78 3.12
C ASN A 93 9.94 11.26 4.57
N PRO A 94 10.88 10.98 5.50
CA PRO A 94 10.66 11.16 6.94
C PRO A 94 10.52 12.61 7.41
N ARG A 95 10.68 13.63 6.55
CA ARG A 95 10.45 15.05 6.88
C ARG A 95 10.07 15.86 5.64
N GLN A 96 8.87 16.41 5.63
CA GLN A 96 8.66 17.78 5.14
C GLN A 96 8.18 18.55 6.38
N ASP A 97 9.14 18.98 7.19
CA ASP A 97 8.98 20.17 8.05
C ASP A 97 8.73 21.39 7.15
#